data_AF-A0A0M2U6P1-F1
#
_entry.id   AF-A0A0M2U6P1-F1
#
_cell.length_a   1.000
_cell.length_b   1.000
_cell.length_c   1.000
_cell.angle_alpha   90.00
_cell.angle_beta   90.00
_cell.angle_gamma   90.00
#
_symmetry.space_group_name_H-M   'P 1'
#
loop_
_entity.id
_entity.type
_entity.pdbx_description
1 polymer ?
#
loop_
_entity_poly.entity_id
_entity_poly.type
_entity_poly.pdbx_seq_one_letter_code
_entity_poly.pdbx_strand_id
1 'polypeptide(L)'
;MVEAGELLKQLAVNCTVRDKGVDLLRQAGSLSGEEAARAVLAWTRHPDYLVRSRAWATLCRVAHPAIIPDLINYLREERDEEFRLRCLDVLQCLKEPETVPLLAPFLYDRDPLVVRGTVWTIGAIGGEEAAGMLLSFGASPAGRLVRREVVGEAVALALAGVPGREEVLARVAGEDRRVARYLADLPLDHDGKPRFSLYPSPDYFRLQCQAREVDYKTFKRLME
;
A
#
# COMPACT_ATOMS: atom_id res chain seq x y z
N MET A 1 1.71 -19.28 26.43
CA MET A 1 1.35 -19.07 25.00
C MET A 1 -0.16 -19.09 24.96
N VAL A 2 -0.81 -17.99 24.57
CA VAL A 2 -2.24 -18.04 24.25
C VAL A 2 -2.36 -18.97 23.05
N GLU A 3 -3.17 -20.03 23.13
CA GLU A 3 -3.41 -20.91 21.98
C GLU A 3 -3.99 -20.06 20.84
N ALA A 4 -3.47 -20.21 19.62
CA ALA A 4 -3.84 -19.37 18.48
C ALA A 4 -5.37 -19.27 18.27
N GLY A 5 -6.09 -20.37 18.55
CA GLY A 5 -7.55 -20.41 18.50
C GLY A 5 -8.25 -19.54 19.54
N GLU A 6 -7.68 -19.39 20.74
CA GLU A 6 -8.24 -18.50 21.77
C GLU A 6 -8.03 -17.03 21.39
N LEU A 7 -6.88 -16.70 20.81
CA LEU A 7 -6.62 -15.34 20.33
C LEU A 7 -7.56 -14.96 19.17
N LEU A 8 -7.82 -15.88 18.23
CA LEU A 8 -8.79 -15.67 17.15
C LEU A 8 -10.21 -15.46 17.68
N LYS A 9 -10.64 -16.22 18.69
CA LYS A 9 -11.92 -16.00 19.38
C LYS A 9 -12.00 -14.61 20.00
N GLN A 10 -10.93 -14.14 20.65
CA GLN A 10 -10.88 -12.82 21.26
C GLN A 10 -10.92 -11.69 20.22
N LEU A 11 -10.26 -11.87 19.08
CA LEU A 11 -10.33 -10.92 17.97
C LEU A 11 -11.74 -10.82 17.38
N ALA A 12 -12.49 -11.92 17.34
CA ALA A 12 -13.87 -11.94 16.82
C ALA A 12 -14.86 -11.12 17.67
N VAL A 13 -14.58 -10.93 18.96
CA VAL A 13 -15.48 -10.21 19.88
C VAL A 13 -15.38 -8.69 19.76
N ASN A 14 -14.45 -8.14 18.95
CA ASN A 14 -14.25 -6.70 18.72
C ASN A 14 -14.30 -5.85 20.00
N CYS A 15 -13.16 -5.68 20.67
CA CYS A 15 -13.09 -4.91 21.91
C CYS A 15 -13.11 -3.40 21.66
N THR A 16 -13.98 -2.68 22.38
CA THR A 16 -14.05 -1.21 22.33
C THR A 16 -13.02 -0.50 23.20
N VAL A 17 -12.38 -1.22 24.14
CA VAL A 17 -11.36 -0.68 25.03
C VAL A 17 -10.04 -0.59 24.28
N ARG A 18 -9.52 0.63 24.10
CA ARG A 18 -8.30 0.92 23.32
C ARG A 18 -7.13 0.02 23.69
N ASP A 19 -6.71 0.02 24.95
CA ASP A 19 -5.47 -0.68 25.36
C ASP A 19 -5.59 -2.18 25.13
N LYS A 20 -6.74 -2.77 25.50
CA LYS A 20 -7.02 -4.18 25.25
C LYS A 20 -7.05 -4.50 23.74
N GLY A 21 -7.64 -3.63 22.93
CA GLY A 21 -7.66 -3.78 21.48
C GLY A 21 -6.27 -3.75 20.86
N VAL A 22 -5.43 -2.79 21.26
CA VAL A 22 -4.03 -2.70 20.79
C VAL A 22 -3.25 -3.94 21.24
N ASP A 23 -3.40 -4.39 22.48
CA ASP A 23 -2.69 -5.56 23.00
C ASP A 23 -3.09 -6.86 22.28
N LEU A 24 -4.38 -7.03 21.96
CA LEU A 24 -4.87 -8.15 21.15
C LEU A 24 -4.25 -8.13 19.76
N LEU A 25 -4.25 -6.97 19.10
CA LEU A 25 -3.68 -6.82 17.76
C LEU A 25 -2.16 -6.98 17.76
N ARG A 26 -1.45 -6.59 18.83
CA ARG A 26 -0.01 -6.84 18.97
C ARG A 26 0.27 -8.34 19.06
N GLN A 27 -0.49 -9.07 19.87
CA GLN A 27 -0.37 -10.53 19.98
C GLN A 27 -0.73 -11.21 18.65
N ALA A 28 -1.73 -10.70 17.94
CA ALA A 28 -2.15 -11.24 16.65
C ALA A 28 -1.03 -11.18 15.60
N GLY A 29 -0.04 -10.29 15.75
CA GLY A 29 1.08 -10.14 14.83
C GLY A 29 2.03 -11.34 14.73
N SER A 30 1.87 -12.37 15.59
CA SER A 30 2.56 -13.66 15.47
C SER A 30 1.70 -14.76 14.87
N LEU A 31 0.44 -14.48 14.53
CA LEU A 31 -0.44 -15.42 13.83
C LEU A 31 -0.10 -15.45 12.33
N SER A 32 -0.61 -16.47 11.65
CA SER A 32 -0.43 -16.65 10.20
C SER A 32 -1.66 -17.30 9.59
N GLY A 33 -1.87 -17.09 8.29
CA GLY A 33 -2.93 -17.73 7.52
C GLY A 33 -4.17 -16.86 7.34
N GLU A 34 -5.10 -17.35 6.53
CA GLU A 34 -6.30 -16.61 6.11
C GLU A 34 -7.17 -16.17 7.28
N GLU A 35 -7.42 -17.04 8.27
CA GLU A 35 -8.27 -16.71 9.42
C GLU A 35 -7.71 -15.54 10.22
N ALA A 36 -6.39 -15.52 10.44
CA ALA A 36 -5.73 -14.42 11.13
C ALA A 36 -5.82 -13.12 10.34
N ALA A 37 -5.58 -13.16 9.02
CA ALA A 37 -5.71 -11.99 8.16
C ALA A 37 -7.14 -11.43 8.19
N ARG A 38 -8.17 -12.28 8.08
CA ARG A 38 -9.58 -11.87 8.15
C ARG A 38 -9.96 -11.31 9.52
N ALA A 39 -9.49 -11.95 10.59
CA ALA A 39 -9.74 -11.49 11.96
C ALA A 39 -9.15 -10.08 12.19
N VAL A 40 -7.91 -9.84 11.78
CA VAL A 40 -7.27 -8.52 11.92
C VAL A 40 -7.89 -7.49 10.97
N LEU A 41 -8.28 -7.88 9.75
CA LEU A 41 -8.94 -7.00 8.79
C LEU A 41 -10.21 -6.36 9.36
N ALA A 42 -11.00 -7.08 10.16
CA ALA A 42 -12.20 -6.54 10.80
C ALA A 42 -11.91 -5.32 11.70
N TRP A 43 -10.70 -5.23 12.26
CA TRP A 43 -10.29 -4.14 13.15
C TRP A 43 -9.79 -2.90 12.39
N THR A 44 -9.61 -2.98 11.06
CA THR A 44 -9.20 -1.84 10.21
C THR A 44 -10.29 -0.76 10.06
N ARG A 45 -11.49 -1.04 10.59
CA ARG A 45 -12.64 -0.12 10.69
C ARG A 45 -13.00 0.25 12.12
N HIS A 46 -12.13 -0.06 13.09
CA HIS A 46 -12.37 0.30 14.48
C HIS A 46 -12.47 1.84 14.63
N PRO A 47 -13.40 2.37 15.45
CA PRO A 47 -13.62 3.83 15.57
C PRO A 47 -12.44 4.56 16.24
N ASP A 48 -11.70 3.89 17.13
CA ASP A 48 -10.50 4.45 17.73
C ASP A 48 -9.30 4.44 16.76
N TYR A 49 -8.76 5.62 16.50
CA TYR A 49 -7.64 5.86 15.58
C TYR A 49 -6.40 4.99 15.87
N LEU A 50 -6.06 4.81 17.15
CA LEU A 50 -4.85 4.08 17.55
C LEU A 50 -5.03 2.57 17.38
N VAL A 51 -6.22 2.05 17.74
CA VAL A 51 -6.58 0.66 17.49
C VAL A 51 -6.58 0.38 15.99
N ARG A 52 -7.21 1.26 15.20
CA ARG A 52 -7.27 1.15 13.74
C ARG A 52 -5.89 1.21 13.09
N SER A 53 -5.02 2.10 13.56
CA SER A 53 -3.63 2.21 13.12
C SER A 53 -2.81 0.96 13.44
N ARG A 54 -2.97 0.40 14.65
CA ARG A 54 -2.34 -0.87 15.02
C ARG A 54 -2.88 -2.01 14.16
N ALA A 55 -4.18 -2.04 13.86
CA ALA A 55 -4.77 -3.10 13.04
C ALA A 55 -4.10 -3.15 11.67
N TRP A 56 -3.89 -2.00 11.01
CA TRP A 56 -3.14 -1.93 9.76
C TRP A 56 -1.69 -2.40 9.88
N ALA A 57 -0.97 -1.96 10.94
CA ALA A 57 0.41 -2.40 11.17
C ALA A 57 0.51 -3.93 11.43
N THR A 58 -0.44 -4.49 12.17
CA THR A 58 -0.56 -5.94 12.38
C THR A 58 -0.90 -6.63 11.08
N LEU A 59 -1.82 -6.08 10.27
CA LEU A 59 -2.26 -6.67 9.03
C LEU A 59 -1.11 -6.83 8.03
N CYS A 60 -0.19 -5.85 7.94
CA CYS A 60 1.02 -5.99 7.12
C CYS A 60 1.88 -7.22 7.50
N ARG A 61 1.83 -7.67 8.77
CA ARG A 61 2.62 -8.82 9.26
C ARG A 61 1.92 -10.15 9.03
N VAL A 62 0.59 -10.16 9.03
CA VAL A 62 -0.23 -11.39 8.95
C VAL A 62 -0.99 -11.50 7.62
N ALA A 63 -0.71 -10.62 6.67
CA ALA A 63 -1.46 -10.52 5.42
C ALA A 63 -1.49 -11.85 4.68
N HIS A 64 -2.64 -12.15 4.08
CA HIS A 64 -2.85 -13.34 3.27
C HIS A 64 -3.53 -12.96 1.95
N PRO A 65 -3.16 -13.52 0.79
CA PRO A 65 -3.75 -13.13 -0.50
C PRO A 65 -5.27 -13.18 -0.57
N ALA A 66 -5.90 -14.08 0.21
CA ALA A 66 -7.36 -14.22 0.29
C ALA A 66 -8.13 -12.96 0.75
N ILE A 67 -7.46 -11.95 1.32
CA ILE A 67 -8.08 -10.68 1.71
C ILE A 67 -7.96 -9.57 0.66
N ILE A 68 -7.31 -9.82 -0.49
CA ILE A 68 -7.16 -8.82 -1.57
C ILE A 68 -8.51 -8.24 -2.02
N PRO A 69 -9.58 -9.03 -2.28
CA PRO A 69 -10.87 -8.48 -2.67
C PRO A 69 -11.44 -7.51 -1.62
N ASP A 70 -11.26 -7.83 -0.33
CA ASP A 70 -11.72 -6.99 0.77
C ASP A 70 -10.91 -5.69 0.89
N LEU A 71 -9.59 -5.75 0.68
CA LEU A 71 -8.70 -4.57 0.63
C LEU A 71 -9.05 -3.65 -0.54
N ILE A 72 -9.34 -4.21 -1.72
CA ILE A 72 -9.77 -3.43 -2.88
C ILE A 72 -11.12 -2.75 -2.62
N ASN A 73 -12.06 -3.43 -1.96
CA ASN A 73 -13.32 -2.80 -1.53
C ASN A 73 -13.08 -1.71 -0.47
N TYR A 74 -12.17 -1.93 0.48
CA TYR A 74 -11.78 -0.93 1.46
C TYR A 74 -11.28 0.35 0.80
N LEU A 75 -10.40 0.25 -0.21
CA LEU A 75 -9.88 1.40 -0.95
C LEU A 75 -10.97 2.23 -1.65
N ARG A 76 -12.10 1.61 -2.04
CA ARG A 76 -13.23 2.30 -2.70
C ARG A 76 -14.11 3.04 -1.70
N GLU A 77 -14.33 2.45 -0.53
CA GLU A 77 -15.28 2.95 0.47
C GLU A 77 -14.65 3.95 1.44
N GLU A 78 -13.38 3.75 1.78
CA GLU A 78 -12.68 4.57 2.74
C GLU A 78 -12.45 5.99 2.19
N ARG A 79 -12.65 6.99 3.05
CA ARG A 79 -12.54 8.40 2.69
C ARG A 79 -11.30 9.08 3.25
N ASP A 80 -10.79 8.59 4.38
CA ASP A 80 -9.59 9.09 5.03
C ASP A 80 -8.35 8.58 4.28
N GLU A 81 -7.58 9.51 3.73
CA GLU A 81 -6.45 9.22 2.87
C GLU A 81 -5.33 8.45 3.57
N GLU A 82 -5.13 8.65 4.88
CA GLU A 82 -4.14 7.89 5.65
C GLU A 82 -4.45 6.40 5.63
N PHE A 83 -5.72 6.05 5.85
CA PHE A 83 -6.14 4.65 5.89
C PHE A 83 -6.18 4.01 4.50
N ARG A 84 -6.44 4.79 3.45
CA ARG A 84 -6.26 4.32 2.06
C ARG A 84 -4.80 4.03 1.76
N LEU A 85 -3.87 4.90 2.18
CA LEU A 85 -2.43 4.65 2.03
C LEU A 85 -1.96 3.43 2.83
N ARG A 86 -2.49 3.20 4.05
CA ARG A 86 -2.19 1.96 4.81
C ARG A 86 -2.73 0.70 4.13
N CYS A 87 -3.89 0.79 3.48
CA CYS A 87 -4.41 -0.32 2.69
C CYS A 87 -3.53 -0.63 1.48
N LEU A 88 -3.05 0.41 0.80
CA LEU A 88 -2.03 0.27 -0.25
C LEU A 88 -0.72 -0.34 0.28
N ASP A 89 -0.33 -0.01 1.53
CA ASP A 89 0.85 -0.58 2.18
C ASP A 89 0.73 -2.11 2.36
N VAL A 90 -0.43 -2.58 2.81
CA VAL A 90 -0.70 -4.04 2.90
C VAL A 90 -0.66 -4.70 1.52
N LEU A 91 -1.24 -4.06 0.50
CA LEU A 91 -1.24 -4.62 -0.87
C LEU A 91 0.18 -4.74 -1.44
N GLN A 92 1.07 -3.77 -1.20
CA GLN A 92 2.48 -3.91 -1.61
C GLN A 92 3.27 -4.91 -0.76
N CYS A 93 2.85 -5.21 0.49
CA CYS A 93 3.46 -6.27 1.30
C CYS A 93 3.10 -7.67 0.77
N LEU A 94 1.88 -7.83 0.27
CA LEU A 94 1.40 -9.08 -0.32
C LEU A 94 2.15 -9.44 -1.61
N LYS A 95 2.55 -8.44 -2.42
CA LYS A 95 3.30 -8.63 -3.69
C LYS A 95 2.62 -9.56 -4.71
N GLU A 96 1.29 -9.68 -4.66
CA GLU A 96 0.54 -10.54 -5.58
C GLU A 96 0.30 -9.81 -6.93
N PRO A 97 0.89 -10.28 -8.05
CA PRO A 97 0.81 -9.60 -9.35
C PRO A 97 -0.61 -9.40 -9.86
N GLU A 98 -1.53 -10.31 -9.53
CA GLU A 98 -2.95 -10.23 -9.89
C GLU A 98 -3.65 -9.00 -9.29
N THR A 99 -3.03 -8.34 -8.31
CA THR A 99 -3.50 -7.09 -7.71
C THR A 99 -3.30 -5.88 -8.64
N VAL A 100 -2.31 -5.92 -9.53
CA VAL A 100 -1.97 -4.79 -10.43
C VAL A 100 -3.19 -4.30 -11.25
N PRO A 101 -3.91 -5.16 -12.01
CA PRO A 101 -5.10 -4.71 -12.74
C PRO A 101 -6.21 -4.17 -11.83
N LEU A 102 -6.32 -4.66 -10.60
CA LEU A 102 -7.32 -4.20 -9.62
C LEU A 102 -7.01 -2.79 -9.10
N LEU A 103 -5.75 -2.36 -9.16
CA LEU A 103 -5.31 -1.03 -8.72
C LEU A 103 -5.49 0.07 -9.78
N ALA A 104 -5.70 -0.30 -11.05
CA ALA A 104 -5.81 0.64 -12.16
C ALA A 104 -6.83 1.79 -11.95
N PRO A 105 -8.02 1.57 -11.36
CA PRO A 105 -8.97 2.66 -11.11
C PRO A 105 -8.43 3.76 -10.18
N PHE A 106 -7.53 3.41 -9.25
CA PHE A 106 -7.00 4.34 -8.25
C PHE A 106 -5.86 5.21 -8.78
N LEU A 107 -5.32 4.92 -9.97
CA LEU A 107 -4.45 5.85 -10.71
C LEU A 107 -5.21 7.11 -11.17
N TYR A 108 -6.54 7.07 -11.17
CA TYR A 108 -7.41 8.18 -11.55
C TYR A 108 -8.28 8.63 -10.37
N ASP A 109 -7.81 8.37 -9.15
CA ASP A 109 -8.51 8.81 -7.94
C ASP A 109 -8.58 10.34 -7.84
N ARG A 110 -9.62 10.83 -7.15
CA ARG A 110 -9.79 12.26 -6.89
C ARG A 110 -8.74 12.81 -5.92
N ASP A 111 -8.17 11.95 -5.08
CA ASP A 111 -7.16 12.33 -4.11
C ASP A 111 -5.75 12.11 -4.68
N PRO A 112 -4.97 13.20 -4.89
CA PRO A 112 -3.60 13.09 -5.42
C PRO A 112 -2.65 12.24 -4.56
N LEU A 113 -2.87 12.16 -3.23
CA LEU A 113 -2.06 11.31 -2.36
C LEU A 113 -2.34 9.84 -2.64
N VAL A 114 -3.59 9.47 -2.88
CA VAL A 114 -3.96 8.10 -3.27
C VAL A 114 -3.41 7.77 -4.65
N VAL A 115 -3.54 8.66 -5.64
CA VAL A 115 -2.94 8.46 -6.97
C VAL A 115 -1.44 8.20 -6.86
N ARG A 116 -0.71 9.04 -6.13
CA ARG A 116 0.73 8.87 -5.89
C ARG A 116 1.04 7.57 -5.15
N GLY A 117 0.23 7.21 -4.16
CA GLY A 117 0.39 5.97 -3.40
C GLY A 117 0.14 4.74 -4.27
N THR A 118 -0.85 4.78 -5.15
CA THR A 118 -1.16 3.71 -6.10
C THR A 118 -0.02 3.52 -7.11
N VAL A 119 0.55 4.60 -7.65
CA VAL A 119 1.77 4.54 -8.48
C VAL A 119 2.88 3.78 -7.76
N TRP A 120 3.14 4.14 -6.50
CA TRP A 120 4.17 3.47 -5.72
C TRP A 120 3.87 1.99 -5.48
N THR A 121 2.62 1.68 -5.12
CA THR A 121 2.16 0.32 -4.79
C THR A 121 2.26 -0.60 -5.99
N ILE A 122 1.82 -0.15 -7.17
CA ILE A 122 1.96 -0.90 -8.43
C ILE A 122 3.43 -1.14 -8.74
N GLY A 123 4.27 -0.11 -8.62
CA GLY A 123 5.71 -0.24 -8.80
C GLY A 123 6.35 -1.26 -7.85
N ALA A 124 5.92 -1.25 -6.59
CA ALA A 124 6.40 -2.15 -5.57
C ALA A 124 5.93 -3.59 -5.77
N ILE A 125 4.69 -3.85 -6.19
CA ILE A 125 4.23 -5.20 -6.55
C ILE A 125 5.08 -5.73 -7.72
N GLY A 126 5.27 -4.90 -8.73
CA GLY A 126 6.19 -5.13 -9.84
C GLY A 126 5.69 -6.09 -10.91
N GLY A 127 6.61 -6.45 -11.81
CA GLY A 127 6.31 -7.22 -13.02
C GLY A 127 6.08 -6.36 -14.27
N GLU A 128 6.03 -7.02 -15.43
CA GLU A 128 5.87 -6.36 -16.73
C GLU A 128 4.57 -5.57 -16.85
N GLU A 129 3.47 -6.12 -16.33
CA GLU A 129 2.16 -5.46 -16.36
C GLU A 129 2.17 -4.18 -15.53
N ALA A 130 2.81 -4.19 -14.36
CA ALA A 130 2.97 -3.00 -13.53
C ALA A 130 3.75 -1.91 -14.28
N ALA A 131 4.88 -2.26 -14.91
CA ALA A 131 5.68 -1.33 -15.69
C ALA A 131 4.87 -0.73 -16.86
N GLY A 132 4.18 -1.57 -17.63
CA GLY A 132 3.33 -1.12 -18.75
C GLY A 132 2.21 -0.18 -18.31
N MET A 133 1.55 -0.50 -17.19
CA MET A 133 0.48 0.33 -16.62
C MET A 133 0.99 1.68 -16.14
N LEU A 134 2.12 1.71 -15.42
CA LEU A 134 2.73 2.94 -14.93
C LEU A 134 3.21 3.85 -16.07
N LEU A 135 3.80 3.28 -17.12
CA LEU A 135 4.22 4.02 -18.30
C LEU A 135 3.03 4.64 -19.05
N SER A 136 1.97 3.86 -19.23
CA SER A 136 0.73 4.33 -19.85
C SER A 136 0.08 5.45 -19.03
N PHE A 137 0.05 5.31 -17.70
CA PHE A 137 -0.43 6.35 -16.78
C PHE A 137 0.43 7.62 -16.86
N GLY A 138 1.75 7.49 -16.76
CA GLY A 138 2.68 8.61 -16.78
C GLY A 138 2.62 9.42 -18.08
N ALA A 139 2.38 8.75 -19.22
CA ALA A 139 2.20 9.38 -20.52
C ALA A 139 0.82 10.07 -20.70
N SER A 140 -0.13 9.83 -19.79
CA SER A 140 -1.47 10.40 -19.85
C SER A 140 -1.55 11.80 -19.21
N PRO A 141 -2.62 12.58 -19.47
CA PRO A 141 -2.88 13.82 -18.76
C PRO A 141 -2.94 13.67 -17.22
N ALA A 142 -3.47 12.55 -16.72
CA ALA A 142 -3.58 12.25 -15.30
C ALA A 142 -2.21 11.99 -14.66
N GLY A 143 -1.27 11.44 -15.44
CA GLY A 143 0.12 11.21 -15.03
C GLY A 143 0.81 12.47 -14.50
N ARG A 144 0.41 13.66 -14.97
CA ARG A 144 0.97 14.95 -14.52
C ARG A 144 0.68 15.29 -13.06
N LEU A 145 -0.25 14.59 -12.41
CA LEU A 145 -0.50 14.71 -10.96
C LEU A 145 0.68 14.19 -10.13
N VAL A 146 1.49 13.29 -10.69
CA VAL A 146 2.63 12.67 -10.03
C VAL A 146 3.91 13.11 -10.72
N ARG A 147 4.93 13.47 -9.93
CA ARG A 147 6.24 13.84 -10.45
C ARG A 147 6.83 12.70 -11.28
N ARG A 148 7.46 13.02 -12.42
CA ARG A 148 8.01 12.03 -13.35
C ARG A 148 9.06 11.15 -12.67
N GLU A 149 9.82 11.70 -11.73
CA GLU A 149 10.82 10.96 -10.96
C GLU A 149 10.20 9.88 -10.08
N VAL A 150 9.00 10.14 -9.53
CA VAL A 150 8.27 9.14 -8.72
C VAL A 150 7.74 8.02 -9.62
N VAL A 151 7.19 8.36 -10.79
CA VAL A 151 6.71 7.37 -11.76
C VAL A 151 7.89 6.56 -12.31
N GLY A 152 8.99 7.21 -12.66
CA GLY A 152 10.20 6.58 -13.18
C GLY A 152 10.84 5.62 -12.20
N GLU A 153 10.98 6.01 -10.93
CA GLU A 153 11.47 5.10 -9.89
C GLU A 153 10.50 3.94 -9.62
N ALA A 154 9.18 4.17 -9.69
CA ALA A 154 8.18 3.09 -9.58
C ALA A 154 8.26 2.11 -10.76
N VAL A 155 8.51 2.58 -11.99
CA VAL A 155 8.75 1.73 -13.17
C VAL A 155 10.05 0.94 -13.00
N ALA A 156 11.13 1.60 -12.54
CA ALA A 156 12.40 0.94 -12.28
C ALA A 156 12.27 -0.15 -11.20
N LEU A 157 11.50 0.13 -10.13
CA LEU A 157 11.17 -0.84 -9.08
C LEU A 157 10.35 -2.01 -9.63
N ALA A 158 9.37 -1.75 -10.51
CA ALA A 158 8.57 -2.81 -11.10
C ALA A 158 9.40 -3.79 -11.92
N LEU A 159 10.46 -3.28 -12.56
CA LEU A 159 11.36 -4.04 -13.40
C LEU A 159 12.60 -4.57 -12.65
N ALA A 160 12.74 -4.34 -11.34
CA ALA A 160 13.95 -4.63 -10.55
C ALA A 160 14.32 -6.14 -10.47
N GLY A 161 13.44 -7.03 -10.92
CA GLY A 161 13.72 -8.46 -11.06
C GLY A 161 13.22 -9.07 -12.37
N VAL A 162 12.82 -8.24 -13.35
CA VAL A 162 12.25 -8.71 -14.62
C VAL A 162 13.39 -8.96 -15.62
N PRO A 163 13.60 -10.21 -16.07
CA PRO A 163 14.55 -10.50 -17.14
C PRO A 163 14.14 -9.79 -18.42
N GLY A 164 15.10 -9.24 -19.15
CA GLY A 164 14.81 -8.55 -20.41
C GLY A 164 14.00 -7.26 -20.25
N ARG A 165 14.21 -6.52 -19.15
CA ARG A 165 13.51 -5.26 -18.89
C ARG A 165 13.61 -4.24 -20.04
N GLU A 166 14.72 -4.24 -20.79
CA GLU A 166 14.91 -3.32 -21.92
C GLU A 166 13.97 -3.70 -23.08
N GLU A 167 13.78 -5.00 -23.33
CA GLU A 167 12.83 -5.52 -24.31
C GLU A 167 11.39 -5.19 -23.91
N VAL A 168 11.06 -5.27 -22.62
CA VAL A 168 9.76 -4.87 -22.07
C VAL A 168 9.50 -3.39 -22.33
N LEU A 169 10.47 -2.53 -21.99
CA LEU A 169 10.39 -1.09 -22.24
C LEU A 169 10.24 -0.78 -23.74
N ALA A 170 11.02 -1.42 -24.60
CA ALA A 170 10.95 -1.25 -26.05
C ALA A 170 9.60 -1.70 -26.62
N ARG A 171 9.07 -2.84 -26.15
CA ARG A 171 7.75 -3.35 -26.54
C ARG A 171 6.64 -2.37 -26.17
N VAL A 172 6.58 -1.95 -24.90
CA VAL A 172 5.57 -1.00 -24.42
C VAL A 172 5.68 0.36 -25.14
N ALA A 173 6.90 0.85 -25.39
CA ALA A 173 7.11 2.08 -26.16
C ALA A 173 6.66 1.93 -27.63
N GLY A 174 6.81 0.74 -28.22
CA GLY A 174 6.35 0.45 -29.58
C GLY A 174 4.83 0.44 -29.74
N GLU A 175 4.09 0.17 -28.66
CA GLU A 175 2.62 0.10 -28.65
C GLU A 175 1.94 1.49 -28.60
N ASP A 176 2.52 2.48 -27.91
CA ASP A 176 1.98 3.85 -27.82
C ASP A 176 3.07 4.93 -27.96
N ARG A 177 2.96 5.77 -29.00
CA ARG A 177 3.88 6.88 -29.27
C ARG A 177 3.98 7.89 -28.12
N ARG A 178 2.92 8.07 -27.33
CA ARG A 178 2.95 8.94 -26.13
C ARG A 178 3.84 8.35 -25.06
N VAL A 179 3.76 7.02 -24.87
CA VAL A 179 4.62 6.29 -23.94
C VAL A 179 6.07 6.34 -24.41
N ALA A 180 6.35 6.13 -25.70
CA ALA A 180 7.71 6.26 -26.24
C ALA A 180 8.33 7.64 -25.93
N ARG A 181 7.56 8.73 -26.14
CA ARG A 181 8.03 10.09 -25.80
C ARG A 181 8.21 10.29 -24.31
N TYR A 182 7.29 9.77 -23.50
CA TYR A 182 7.37 9.89 -22.04
C TYR A 182 8.61 9.17 -21.49
N LEU A 183 8.86 7.96 -21.98
CA LEU A 183 9.98 7.11 -21.60
C LEU A 183 11.34 7.73 -21.98
N ALA A 184 11.43 8.41 -23.12
CA ALA A 184 12.69 9.00 -23.61
C ALA A 184 13.37 9.95 -22.62
N ASP A 185 12.58 10.69 -21.82
CA ASP A 185 13.10 11.57 -20.77
C ASP A 185 12.71 11.13 -19.35
N LEU A 186 12.28 9.87 -19.17
CA LEU A 186 11.91 9.34 -17.86
C LEU A 186 13.16 8.83 -17.14
N PRO A 187 13.54 9.38 -15.97
CA PRO A 187 14.64 8.81 -15.20
C PRO A 187 14.23 7.44 -14.65
N LEU A 188 14.96 6.40 -15.05
CA LEU A 188 14.77 5.02 -14.57
C LEU A 188 15.84 4.64 -13.56
N ASP A 189 16.05 5.51 -12.57
CA ASP A 189 17.04 5.29 -11.53
C ASP A 189 16.51 4.30 -10.48
N HIS A 190 17.30 3.28 -10.17
CA HIS A 190 17.11 2.46 -8.98
C HIS A 190 18.47 2.04 -8.41
N ASP A 191 19.05 2.91 -7.58
CA ASP A 191 20.36 2.71 -6.93
C ASP A 191 20.27 1.77 -5.70
N GLY A 192 19.36 0.79 -5.75
CA GLY A 192 19.07 -0.18 -4.70
C GLY A 192 18.17 0.34 -3.57
N LYS A 193 18.41 1.55 -3.04
CA LYS A 193 17.51 2.16 -2.05
C LYS A 193 16.55 3.14 -2.74
N PRO A 194 15.23 2.93 -2.65
CA PRO A 194 14.30 3.86 -3.26
C PRO A 194 14.36 5.26 -2.61
N ARG A 195 14.36 6.31 -3.44
CA ARG A 195 14.37 7.73 -3.06
C ARG A 195 13.00 8.19 -2.60
N PHE A 196 11.95 7.66 -3.21
CA PHE A 196 10.57 7.86 -2.79
C PHE A 196 10.04 6.69 -1.95
N SER A 197 8.84 6.85 -1.41
CA SER A 197 8.11 5.82 -0.67
C SER A 197 6.62 5.96 -0.87
N LEU A 198 5.83 4.99 -0.41
CA LEU A 198 4.37 5.07 -0.41
C LEU A 198 3.85 6.34 0.27
N TYR A 199 4.45 6.70 1.41
CA TYR A 199 4.09 7.91 2.15
C TYR A 199 4.80 9.15 1.59
N PRO A 200 4.15 10.32 1.60
CA PRO A 200 4.66 11.53 0.94
C PRO A 200 5.86 12.16 1.66
N SER A 201 6.06 11.87 2.94
CA SER A 201 7.21 12.35 3.72
C SER A 201 7.56 11.39 4.87
N PRO A 202 8.81 11.41 5.38
CA PRO A 202 9.20 10.63 6.55
C PRO A 202 8.40 10.96 7.82
N ASP A 203 7.90 12.19 7.92
CA ASP A 203 7.14 12.69 9.07
C ASP A 203 5.62 12.54 8.90
N TYR A 204 5.15 11.85 7.85
CA TYR A 204 3.74 11.73 7.52
C TYR A 204 2.86 11.33 8.70
N PHE A 205 3.22 10.26 9.42
CA PHE A 205 2.46 9.82 10.60
C PHE A 205 2.51 10.79 11.77
N ARG A 206 3.58 11.58 11.91
CA ARG A 206 3.64 12.63 12.93
C ARG A 206 2.63 13.73 12.62
N LEU A 207 2.55 14.14 11.36
CA LEU A 207 1.57 15.12 10.88
C LEU A 207 0.14 14.62 11.07
N GLN A 208 -0.12 13.34 10.73
CA GLN A 208 -1.44 12.74 10.91
C GLN A 208 -1.85 12.62 12.38
N CYS A 209 -0.91 12.34 13.29
CA CYS A 209 -1.14 12.38 14.73
C CYS A 209 -1.45 13.80 15.21
N GLN A 210 -0.68 14.79 14.77
CA GLN A 210 -0.89 16.19 15.13
C GLN A 210 -2.27 16.68 14.69
N ALA A 211 -2.71 16.33 13.48
CA ALA A 211 -4.03 16.69 12.96
C ALA A 211 -5.20 16.09 13.75
N ARG A 212 -4.94 14.99 14.50
CA ARG A 212 -5.94 14.28 15.33
C ARG A 212 -5.74 14.51 16.83
N GLU A 213 -4.88 15.46 17.22
CA GLU A 213 -4.54 15.75 18.61
C GLU A 213 -4.01 14.52 19.39
N VAL A 214 -3.34 13.61 18.68
CA VAL A 214 -2.73 12.40 19.23
C VAL A 214 -1.25 12.67 19.51
N ASP A 215 -0.78 12.35 20.71
CA ASP A 215 0.64 12.41 21.04
C ASP A 215 1.43 11.38 20.20
N TYR A 216 2.40 11.88 19.42
CA TYR A 216 3.18 11.05 18.51
C TYR A 216 4.06 10.02 19.26
N LYS A 217 4.50 10.31 20.49
CA LYS A 217 5.26 9.31 21.28
C LYS A 217 4.38 8.12 21.65
N THR A 218 3.14 8.41 22.05
CA THR A 218 2.12 7.40 22.30
C THR A 218 1.83 6.58 21.04
N PHE A 219 1.61 7.23 19.90
CA PHE A 219 1.43 6.53 18.62
C PHE A 219 2.61 5.62 18.29
N LYS A 220 3.85 6.13 18.37
CA LYS A 220 5.06 5.36 18.03
C LYS A 220 5.21 4.11 18.91
N ARG A 221 5.07 4.24 20.23
CA ARG A 221 5.06 3.11 21.18
C ARG A 221 3.96 2.10 20.85
N LEU A 222 2.84 2.58 20.33
CA LEU A 222 1.73 1.75 19.90
C LEU A 222 1.90 1.19 18.49
N MET A 223 2.98 1.48 17.74
CA MET A 223 3.26 0.84 16.44
C MET A 223 4.45 -0.14 16.50
N GLU A 224 5.34 0.00 17.49
CA GLU A 224 6.41 -0.95 17.82
C GLU A 224 5.87 -2.32 18.25
#